data_AF-A0A7S8MX00-F1
#
_entry.id   AF-A0A7S8MX00-F1
#
_cell.length_a   1.000
_cell.length_b   1.000
_cell.length_c   1.000
_cell.angle_alpha   90.00
_cell.angle_beta   90.00
_cell.angle_gamma   90.00
#
_symmetry.space_group_name_H-M   'P 1'
#
loop_
_entity.id
_entity.type
_entity.pdbx_description
1 polymer ?
#
loop_
_entity_poly.entity_id
_entity_poly.type
_entity_poly.pdbx_seq_one_letter_code
_entity_poly.pdbx_strand_id
1 'polypeptide(L)'
;MSPAEGEPDQLRRPLTRQSILAAALELVDADGLDALTMRSLGARLGVEAMSLYHHLPSKQAVIDGIVDLVWAEVTLTADAQDWRTAVRRTARSAFATLLHHPWANRIRATSGGPARMAYLDASLGHLRRAGFTPSRPSTPTTFSRRTSRAT
;
A
#
# COMPACT_ATOMS: atom_id res chain seq x y z
N MET A 1 -14.99 -2.93 54.83
CA MET A 1 -15.55 -2.33 53.60
C MET A 1 -14.43 -2.30 52.58
N SER A 2 -14.69 -2.87 51.40
CA SER A 2 -13.72 -3.23 50.36
C SER A 2 -12.83 -2.08 49.83
N PRO A 3 -11.73 -2.43 49.13
CA PRO A 3 -10.57 -1.59 48.81
C PRO A 3 -10.75 -0.82 47.50
N ALA A 4 -9.89 0.18 47.26
CA ALA A 4 -9.65 0.75 45.94
C ALA A 4 -8.19 0.50 45.57
N GLU A 5 -7.92 -0.74 45.16
CA GLU A 5 -6.70 -1.06 44.42
C GLU A 5 -6.80 -0.35 43.07
N GLY A 6 -5.77 0.42 42.74
CA GLY A 6 -5.66 1.10 41.46
C GLY A 6 -5.75 0.07 40.33
N GLU A 7 -6.70 0.29 39.43
CA GLU A 7 -6.86 -0.49 38.21
C GLU A 7 -5.51 -0.52 37.47
N PRO A 8 -4.97 -1.70 37.16
CA PRO A 8 -3.65 -1.81 36.55
C PRO A 8 -3.68 -1.08 35.20
N ASP A 9 -2.65 -0.25 34.98
CA ASP A 9 -2.32 0.40 33.70
C ASP A 9 -2.71 -0.54 32.55
N GLN A 10 -3.82 -0.20 31.86
CA GLN A 10 -4.45 -1.03 30.85
C GLN A 10 -3.46 -1.24 29.71
N LEU A 11 -2.65 -2.30 29.83
CA LEU A 11 -1.80 -2.92 28.82
C LEU A 11 -1.48 -1.99 27.65
N ARG A 12 -0.68 -0.94 27.87
CA ARG A 12 -0.21 -0.09 26.79
C ARG A 12 0.62 -0.94 25.85
N ARG A 13 -0.02 -1.46 24.80
CA ARG A 13 0.66 -2.24 23.77
C ARG A 13 1.78 -1.35 23.23
N PRO A 14 3.04 -1.83 23.21
CA PRO A 14 4.15 -1.01 22.81
C PRO A 14 3.91 -0.42 21.42
N LEU A 15 4.14 0.89 21.30
CA LEU A 15 4.02 1.58 20.03
C LEU A 15 5.07 1.01 19.08
N THR A 16 4.60 0.41 18.00
CA THR A 16 5.45 -0.24 16.99
C THR A 16 5.07 0.29 15.62
N ARG A 17 6.02 0.26 14.68
CA ARG A 17 5.73 0.62 13.28
C ARG A 17 4.52 -0.15 12.74
N GLN A 18 4.42 -1.45 13.03
CA GLN A 18 3.31 -2.29 12.56
C GLN A 18 1.96 -1.88 13.17
N SER A 19 1.89 -1.62 14.48
CA SER A 19 0.65 -1.16 15.11
C SER A 19 0.20 0.22 14.61
N ILE A 20 1.15 1.13 14.35
CA ILE A 20 0.85 2.44 13.76
C ILE A 20 0.25 2.28 12.36
N LEU A 21 0.87 1.44 11.51
CA LEU A 21 0.37 1.21 10.15
C LEU A 21 -1.00 0.50 10.14
N ALA A 22 -1.23 -0.46 11.04
CA ALA A 22 -2.53 -1.11 11.16
C ALA A 22 -3.63 -0.11 11.54
N ALA A 23 -3.39 0.73 12.55
CA ALA A 23 -4.35 1.76 12.96
C ALA A 23 -4.59 2.83 11.86
N ALA A 24 -3.56 3.16 11.10
CA ALA A 24 -3.68 4.06 9.96
C ALA A 24 -4.50 3.44 8.81
N LEU A 25 -4.31 2.15 8.54
CA LEU A 25 -5.09 1.42 7.54
C LEU A 25 -6.58 1.42 7.90
N GLU A 26 -6.92 1.05 9.13
CA GLU A 26 -8.30 1.09 9.62
C GLU A 26 -8.93 2.49 9.53
N LEU A 27 -8.17 3.54 9.89
CA LEU A 27 -8.65 4.91 9.80
C LEU A 27 -8.96 5.30 8.35
N VAL A 28 -8.09 4.93 7.42
CA VAL A 28 -8.24 5.28 6.00
C VAL A 28 -9.34 4.44 5.33
N ASP A 29 -9.52 3.19 5.73
CA ASP A 29 -10.61 2.34 5.26
C ASP A 29 -11.98 2.87 5.70
N ALA A 30 -12.09 3.37 6.93
CA ALA A 30 -13.34 3.92 7.46
C ALA A 30 -13.64 5.34 6.96
N ASP A 31 -12.66 6.24 7.06
CA ASP A 31 -12.87 7.69 6.94
C ASP A 31 -12.19 8.29 5.70
N GLY A 32 -11.46 7.47 4.93
CA GLY A 32 -10.73 7.90 3.74
C GLY A 32 -9.36 8.54 4.02
N LEU A 33 -8.59 8.77 2.95
CA LEU A 33 -7.23 9.31 3.03
C LEU A 33 -7.15 10.73 3.61
N ASP A 34 -8.20 11.53 3.45
CA ASP A 34 -8.23 12.91 3.92
C ASP A 34 -8.30 13.00 5.45
N ALA A 35 -8.89 12.00 6.10
CA ALA A 35 -8.95 11.88 7.56
C ALA A 35 -7.59 11.52 8.18
N LEU A 36 -6.65 10.99 7.39
CA LEU A 36 -5.32 10.62 7.87
C LEU A 36 -4.47 11.87 8.12
N THR A 37 -4.27 12.19 9.38
CA THR A 37 -3.29 13.19 9.84
C THR A 37 -2.47 12.57 10.96
N MET A 38 -1.27 13.11 11.23
CA MET A 38 -0.46 12.62 12.36
C MET A 38 -1.18 12.83 13.70
N ARG A 39 -2.02 13.87 13.80
CA ARG A 39 -2.82 14.15 14.99
C ARG A 39 -3.98 13.16 15.15
N SER A 40 -4.76 12.90 14.10
CA SER A 40 -5.87 11.93 14.17
C SER A 40 -5.35 10.52 14.43
N LEU A 41 -4.21 10.15 13.84
CA LEU A 41 -3.55 8.87 14.11
C LEU A 41 -3.05 8.77 15.56
N GLY A 42 -2.43 9.83 16.09
CA GLY A 42 -1.98 9.87 17.49
C GLY A 42 -3.15 9.76 18.46
N ALA A 43 -4.24 10.50 18.19
CA ALA A 43 -5.47 10.41 18.98
C ALA A 43 -6.07 9.00 18.99
N ARG A 44 -6.11 8.33 17.83
CA ARG A 44 -6.61 6.94 17.73
C ARG A 44 -5.76 5.94 18.52
N LEU A 45 -4.45 6.19 18.59
CA LEU A 45 -3.49 5.34 19.30
C LEU A 45 -3.27 5.74 20.77
N GLY A 46 -3.88 6.84 21.24
CA GLY A 46 -3.67 7.37 22.59
C GLY A 46 -2.26 7.90 22.84
N VAL A 47 -1.55 8.34 21.80
CA VAL A 47 -0.17 8.84 21.89
C VAL A 47 -0.02 10.23 21.25
N GLU A 48 1.02 10.95 21.64
CA GLU A 48 1.36 12.21 20.99
C GLU A 48 1.89 11.98 19.58
N ALA A 49 1.64 12.94 18.68
CA ALA A 49 2.12 12.87 17.30
C ALA A 49 3.65 12.73 17.22
N MET A 50 4.39 13.30 18.19
CA MET A 50 5.85 13.18 18.26
C MET A 50 6.30 11.73 18.41
N SER A 51 5.57 10.91 19.19
CA SER A 51 5.86 9.48 19.34
C SER A 51 5.77 8.74 18.00
N LEU A 52 4.83 9.12 17.12
CA LEU A 52 4.70 8.52 15.80
C LEU A 52 5.89 8.83 14.88
N TYR A 53 6.42 10.06 14.95
CA TYR A 53 7.55 10.49 14.13
C TYR A 53 8.84 9.72 14.42
N HIS A 54 8.99 9.14 15.61
CA HIS A 54 10.11 8.24 15.93
C HIS A 54 10.07 6.92 15.13
N HIS A 55 8.88 6.47 14.70
CA HIS A 55 8.71 5.25 13.93
C HIS A 55 8.53 5.50 12.43
N LEU A 56 7.88 6.61 12.07
CA LEU A 56 7.55 6.97 10.70
C LEU A 56 7.80 8.47 10.50
N PRO A 57 8.80 8.86 9.70
CA PRO A 57 9.30 10.24 9.67
C PRO A 57 8.32 11.24 9.04
N SER A 58 7.24 10.79 8.40
CA SER A 58 6.26 11.65 7.74
C SER A 58 4.92 10.97 7.52
N LYS A 59 3.87 11.78 7.25
CA LYS A 59 2.58 11.26 6.75
C LYS A 59 2.76 10.43 5.47
N GLN A 60 3.69 10.82 4.58
CA GLN A 60 3.95 10.06 3.36
C GLN A 60 4.51 8.66 3.68
N ALA A 61 5.40 8.53 4.67
CA ALA A 61 5.90 7.22 5.11
C ALA A 61 4.80 6.33 5.70
N VAL A 62 3.78 6.92 6.35
CA VAL A 62 2.57 6.18 6.77
C VAL A 62 1.79 5.70 5.56
N ILE A 63 1.53 6.59 4.59
CA ILE A 63 0.80 6.27 3.35
C ILE A 63 1.52 5.14 2.58
N ASP A 64 2.82 5.25 2.38
CA ASP A 64 3.60 4.22 1.66
C ASP A 64 3.58 2.89 2.43
N GLY A 65 3.57 2.94 3.76
CA GLY A 65 3.48 1.75 4.61
C GLY A 65 2.12 1.06 4.55
N ILE A 66 1.01 1.80 4.61
CA ILE A 66 -0.33 1.20 4.50
C ILE A 66 -0.60 0.68 3.09
N VAL A 67 -0.06 1.34 2.06
CA VAL A 67 -0.10 0.84 0.68
C VAL A 67 0.63 -0.50 0.58
N ASP A 68 1.79 -0.63 1.23
CA ASP A 68 2.53 -1.89 1.24
C ASP A 68 1.78 -3.00 1.99
N LEU A 69 1.06 -2.68 3.07
CA LEU A 69 0.17 -3.63 3.74
C LEU A 69 -0.93 -4.14 2.81
N VAL A 70 -1.59 -3.23 2.07
CA VAL A 70 -2.60 -3.61 1.06
C VAL A 70 -1.99 -4.52 0.00
N TRP A 71 -0.79 -4.21 -0.52
CA TRP A 71 -0.12 -5.10 -1.47
C TRP A 71 0.25 -6.48 -0.88
N ALA A 72 0.51 -6.56 0.42
CA ALA A 72 0.83 -7.82 1.10
C ALA A 72 -0.38 -8.77 1.19
N GLU A 73 -1.61 -8.27 1.04
CA GLU A 73 -2.82 -9.10 0.97
C GLU A 73 -2.98 -9.80 -0.38
N VAL A 74 -2.25 -9.34 -1.41
CA VAL A 74 -2.34 -9.93 -2.75
C VAL A 74 -1.74 -11.33 -2.76
N THR A 75 -2.57 -12.31 -3.11
CA THR A 75 -2.12 -13.69 -3.27
C THR A 75 -1.29 -13.83 -4.54
N LEU A 76 0.00 -14.12 -4.38
CA LEU A 76 0.93 -14.37 -5.48
C LEU A 76 0.90 -15.84 -5.88
N THR A 77 0.60 -16.13 -7.15
CA THR A 77 0.53 -17.52 -7.65
C THR A 77 1.82 -17.90 -8.39
N ALA A 78 2.94 -18.05 -7.69
CA ALA A 78 4.25 -18.29 -8.31
C ALA A 78 4.36 -19.62 -9.10
N ASP A 79 3.60 -20.64 -8.69
CA ASP A 79 3.84 -22.05 -9.07
C ASP A 79 2.91 -22.60 -10.16
N ALA A 80 2.10 -21.76 -10.81
CA ALA A 80 1.23 -22.25 -11.88
C ALA A 80 2.04 -22.61 -13.14
N GLN A 81 1.88 -23.84 -13.65
CA GLN A 81 2.51 -24.28 -14.89
C GLN A 81 2.03 -23.48 -16.12
N ASP A 82 0.80 -22.98 -16.08
CA ASP A 82 0.29 -22.03 -17.08
C ASP A 82 0.43 -20.59 -16.60
N TRP A 83 1.32 -19.85 -17.25
CA TRP A 83 1.58 -18.44 -16.95
C TRP A 83 0.33 -17.56 -17.11
N ARG A 84 -0.58 -17.88 -18.04
CA ARG A 84 -1.80 -17.09 -18.25
C ARG A 84 -2.72 -17.22 -17.05
N THR A 85 -2.88 -18.44 -16.56
CA THR A 85 -3.63 -18.73 -15.33
C THR A 85 -2.99 -18.07 -14.11
N ALA A 86 -1.65 -18.14 -13.97
CA ALA A 86 -0.92 -17.48 -12.88
C ALA A 86 -1.17 -15.97 -12.85
N VAL A 87 -0.92 -15.29 -13.97
CA VAL A 87 -1.12 -13.84 -14.11
C VAL A 87 -2.58 -13.47 -13.87
N ARG A 88 -3.53 -14.23 -14.41
CA ARG A 88 -4.97 -13.97 -14.22
C ARG A 88 -5.39 -14.11 -12.75
N ARG A 89 -4.88 -15.12 -12.02
CA ARG A 89 -5.19 -15.31 -10.60
C ARG A 89 -4.61 -14.18 -9.75
N THR A 90 -3.32 -13.87 -9.94
CA THR A 90 -2.66 -12.76 -9.24
C THR A 90 -3.35 -11.42 -9.53
N ALA A 91 -3.72 -11.14 -10.78
CA ALA A 91 -4.46 -9.93 -11.15
C ALA A 91 -5.86 -9.86 -10.53
N ARG A 92 -6.59 -10.98 -10.46
CA ARG A 92 -7.90 -11.04 -9.78
C ARG A 92 -7.76 -10.81 -8.28
N SER A 93 -6.72 -11.36 -7.65
CA SER A 93 -6.45 -11.10 -6.24
C SER A 93 -6.14 -9.62 -6.01
N ALA A 94 -5.26 -9.02 -6.81
CA ALA A 94 -4.94 -7.60 -6.72
C ALA A 94 -6.18 -6.72 -6.91
N PHE A 95 -7.03 -7.05 -7.88
CA PHE A 95 -8.27 -6.33 -8.12
C PHE A 95 -9.25 -6.45 -6.94
N ALA A 96 -9.42 -7.65 -6.37
CA ALA A 96 -10.25 -7.85 -5.19
C ALA A 96 -9.74 -7.03 -4.00
N THR A 97 -8.43 -7.06 -3.73
CA THR A 97 -7.79 -6.25 -2.69
C THR A 97 -8.01 -4.74 -2.90
N LEU A 98 -7.82 -4.23 -4.12
CA LEU A 98 -8.05 -2.80 -4.42
C LEU A 98 -9.53 -2.38 -4.35
N LEU A 99 -10.46 -3.33 -4.48
CA LEU A 99 -11.89 -3.08 -4.23
C LEU A 99 -12.21 -3.00 -2.73
N HIS A 100 -11.52 -3.78 -1.88
CA HIS A 100 -11.65 -3.67 -0.43
C HIS A 100 -11.04 -2.36 0.12
N HIS A 101 -10.06 -1.80 -0.59
CA HIS A 101 -9.39 -0.54 -0.22
C HIS A 101 -9.52 0.53 -1.32
N PRO A 102 -10.71 1.11 -1.58
CA PRO A 102 -10.94 2.00 -2.71
C PRO A 102 -10.02 3.22 -2.77
N TRP A 103 -9.57 3.71 -1.62
CA TRP A 103 -8.64 4.83 -1.49
C TRP A 103 -7.28 4.56 -2.12
N ALA A 104 -6.83 3.30 -2.16
CA ALA A 104 -5.53 2.91 -2.71
C ALA A 104 -5.42 3.22 -4.21
N ASN A 105 -6.54 3.23 -4.94
CA ASN A 105 -6.59 3.56 -6.36
C ASN A 105 -6.19 5.02 -6.68
N ARG A 106 -6.24 5.92 -5.69
CA ARG A 106 -5.86 7.33 -5.86
C ARG A 106 -4.38 7.59 -5.63
N ILE A 107 -3.63 6.57 -5.19
CA ILE A 107 -2.23 6.71 -4.84
C ILE A 107 -1.35 6.50 -6.07
N ARG A 108 -0.21 7.22 -6.10
CA ARG A 108 0.78 7.08 -7.18
C ARG A 108 1.19 5.63 -7.38
N ALA A 109 1.31 5.23 -8.65
CA ALA A 109 1.84 3.92 -9.04
C ALA A 109 3.33 3.70 -8.66
N THR A 110 3.97 4.62 -7.93
CA THR A 110 5.32 4.43 -7.39
C THR A 110 5.33 4.27 -5.86
N SER A 111 4.19 4.40 -5.19
CA SER A 111 4.10 4.23 -3.73
C SER A 111 4.01 2.76 -3.33
N GLY A 112 4.50 2.44 -2.13
CA GLY A 112 4.57 1.07 -1.60
C GLY A 112 6.01 0.65 -1.31
N GLY A 113 6.20 -0.60 -0.89
CA GLY A 113 7.48 -1.13 -0.42
C GLY A 113 7.73 -2.56 -0.91
N PRO A 114 8.34 -3.41 -0.06
CA PRO A 114 8.70 -4.78 -0.43
C PRO A 114 7.56 -5.65 -0.97
N ALA A 115 6.34 -5.54 -0.43
CA ALA A 115 5.22 -6.36 -0.88
C ALA A 115 4.80 -5.99 -2.31
N ARG A 116 4.79 -4.69 -2.61
CA ARG A 116 4.58 -4.22 -3.98
C ARG A 116 5.64 -4.74 -4.93
N MET A 117 6.91 -4.72 -4.52
CA MET A 117 8.01 -5.23 -5.35
C MET A 117 7.87 -6.73 -5.59
N ALA A 118 7.53 -7.51 -4.55
CA ALA A 118 7.25 -8.94 -4.70
C ALA A 118 6.11 -9.22 -5.69
N TYR A 119 5.04 -8.41 -5.67
CA TYR A 119 3.96 -8.49 -6.65
C TYR A 119 4.44 -8.23 -8.10
N LEU A 120 5.26 -7.19 -8.30
CA LEU A 120 5.83 -6.87 -9.61
C LEU A 120 6.78 -7.97 -10.09
N ASP A 121 7.65 -8.46 -9.21
CA ASP A 121 8.62 -9.51 -9.51
C ASP A 121 7.94 -10.83 -9.87
N ALA A 122 6.89 -11.22 -9.14
CA ALA A 122 6.10 -12.40 -9.47
C ALA A 122 5.46 -12.27 -10.86
N SER A 123 4.84 -11.11 -11.13
CA SER A 123 4.18 -10.83 -12.41
C SER A 123 5.16 -10.85 -13.58
N LEU A 124 6.31 -10.18 -13.44
CA LEU A 124 7.37 -10.19 -14.45
C LEU A 124 8.00 -11.58 -14.61
N GLY A 125 8.16 -12.32 -13.51
CA GLY A 125 8.66 -13.69 -13.51
C GLY A 125 7.79 -14.62 -14.36
N HIS A 126 6.46 -14.51 -14.28
CA HIS A 126 5.54 -15.28 -15.13
C HIS A 126 5.70 -14.95 -16.61
N LEU A 127 5.79 -13.66 -16.96
CA LEU A 127 5.96 -13.23 -18.35
C LEU A 127 7.31 -13.70 -18.91
N ARG A 128 8.39 -13.61 -18.13
CA ARG A 128 9.71 -14.09 -18.54
C ARG A 128 9.73 -15.60 -18.76
N ARG A 129 9.12 -16.39 -17.87
CA ARG A 129 8.98 -17.86 -18.05
C ARG A 129 8.15 -18.22 -19.27
N ALA A 130 7.24 -17.33 -19.69
CA ALA A 130 6.44 -17.48 -20.89
C ALA A 130 7.16 -17.06 -22.19
N GLY A 131 8.43 -16.65 -22.12
CA GLY A 131 9.23 -16.27 -23.28
C GLY A 131 9.12 -14.80 -23.68
N PHE A 132 8.45 -13.95 -22.90
CA PHE A 132 8.44 -12.51 -23.16
C PHE A 132 9.76 -11.87 -22.77
N THR A 133 10.32 -11.08 -23.67
CA THR A 133 11.52 -10.25 -23.41
C THR A 133 11.11 -8.79 -23.26
N PRO A 134 11.79 -8.03 -22.39
CA PRO A 134 11.54 -6.60 -22.28
C PRO A 134 11.84 -5.94 -23.64
N SER A 135 10.87 -5.22 -24.19
CA SER A 135 11.12 -4.40 -25.37
C SER A 135 12.15 -3.35 -25.02
N ARG A 136 13.18 -3.19 -25.85
CA ARG A 136 14.13 -2.08 -25.71
C ARG A 136 13.33 -0.78 -25.67
N PRO A 137 13.55 0.14 -24.70
CA PRO A 137 12.82 1.39 -24.68
C PRO A 137 13.02 2.08 -26.03
N SER A 138 11.94 2.22 -26.79
CA SER A 138 11.94 3.02 -28.01
C SER A 138 12.21 4.46 -27.57
N THR A 139 13.22 5.10 -28.16
CA THR A 139 13.49 6.53 -27.97
C THR A 139 12.19 7.30 -28.05
N PRO A 140 11.94 8.26 -27.13
CA PRO A 140 10.68 8.98 -27.08
C PRO A 140 10.40 9.54 -28.46
N THR A 141 9.38 8.98 -29.13
CA THR A 141 8.95 9.48 -30.43
C THR A 141 8.31 10.81 -30.14
N THR A 142 9.07 11.89 -30.38
CA THR A 142 8.57 13.26 -30.28
C THR A 142 7.33 13.36 -31.17
N PHE A 143 6.16 13.34 -30.53
CA PHE A 143 4.90 13.53 -31.23
C PHE A 143 4.79 15.02 -31.58
N SER A 144 5.34 15.37 -32.75
CA SER A 144 5.20 16.70 -33.33
C SER A 144 3.72 16.95 -33.62
N ARG A 145 3.09 17.81 -32.80
CA ARG A 145 1.76 18.35 -33.11
C ARG A 145 1.89 19.24 -34.35
N ARG A 146 1.47 18.72 -35.51
CA ARG A 146 1.16 19.55 -36.68
C ARG A 146 -0.09 20.37 -36.34
N THR A 147 0.11 21.61 -35.92
CA THR A 147 -0.96 22.61 -35.88
C THR A 147 -1.28 23.01 -37.33
N SER A 148 -2.33 22.41 -37.89
CA SER A 148 -2.91 22.88 -39.15
C SER A 148 -3.70 24.16 -38.87
N ARG A 149 -3.25 25.28 -39.43
CA ARG A 149 -3.89 26.59 -39.36
C ARG A 149 -4.90 26.66 -40.51
N ALA A 150 -6.20 26.66 -40.18
CA ALA A 150 -7.26 26.94 -41.13
C ALA A 150 -7.14 28.39 -41.62
N THR A 151 -7.36 28.60 -42.92
CA THR A 151 -7.56 29.91 -43.56
C THR A 151 -9.05 30.13 -43.72
#